data_AF-A0A3D2W7N8-F1
#
_entry.id   AF-A0A3D2W7N8-F1
#
_cell.length_a   1.000
_cell.length_b   1.000
_cell.length_c   1.000
_cell.angle_alpha   90.00
_cell.angle_beta   90.00
_cell.angle_gamma   90.00
#
_symmetry.space_group_name_H-M   'P 1'
#
loop_
_entity.id
_entity.type
_entity.pdbx_description
1 polymer ?
#
loop_
_entity_poly.entity_id
_entity_poly.type
_entity_poly.pdbx_seq_one_letter_code
_entity_poly.pdbx_strand_id
1 'polypeptide(L)'
;MKIVIELILFCLLFTLLVKAGVGNNALNGLYFYPKPVQERVYSLGLADRETVAKKKKQFMILFVLIMACALILILYINQVRTFRKAYVQALLFLEVMNWYDG
;
A
#
# COMPACT_ATOMS: atom_id res chain seq x y z
N MET A 1 -10.81 -4.36 21.84
CA MET A 1 -9.36 -4.63 21.65
C MET A 1 -9.04 -5.34 20.33
N LYS A 2 -9.80 -6.35 19.87
CA LYS A 2 -9.48 -7.12 18.65
C LYS A 2 -9.29 -6.26 17.37
N ILE A 3 -10.25 -5.40 17.04
CA ILE A 3 -10.20 -4.56 15.82
C ILE A 3 -9.02 -3.59 15.84
N VAL A 4 -8.67 -3.03 17.01
CA VAL A 4 -7.54 -2.09 17.13
C VAL A 4 -6.22 -2.80 16.82
N ILE A 5 -6.04 -4.04 17.31
CA ILE A 5 -4.85 -4.84 17.00
C ILE A 5 -4.79 -5.16 15.50
N GLU A 6 -5.91 -5.56 14.90
CA GLU A 6 -5.98 -5.83 13.46
C GLU A 6 -5.67 -4.57 12.62
N LEU A 7 -6.14 -3.39 13.03
CA LEU A 7 -5.81 -2.12 12.38
C LEU A 7 -4.32 -1.82 12.47
N ILE A 8 -3.71 -1.98 13.66
CA ILE A 8 -2.28 -1.79 13.85
C ILE A 8 -1.50 -2.74 12.94
N LEU A 9 -1.87 -4.02 12.91
CA LEU A 9 -1.23 -5.02 12.05
C LEU A 9 -1.40 -4.69 10.56
N PHE A 10 -2.58 -4.19 10.15
CA PHE A 10 -2.84 -3.79 8.78
C PHE A 10 -1.98 -2.59 8.36
N CYS A 11 -1.83 -1.58 9.22
CA CYS A 11 -0.95 -0.44 8.99
C CYS A 11 0.53 -0.83 9.02
N LEU A 12 0.92 -1.75 9.90
CA LEU A 12 2.28 -2.31 9.91
C LEU A 12 2.58 -3.08 8.62
N LEU A 13 1.63 -3.88 8.13
CA LEU A 13 1.76 -4.59 6.85
C LEU A 13 1.96 -3.60 5.69
N PHE A 14 1.13 -2.55 5.62
CA PHE A 14 1.29 -1.45 4.67
C PHE A 14 2.72 -0.89 4.71
N THR A 15 3.18 -0.53 5.91
CA THR A 15 4.50 0.08 6.12
C THR A 15 5.63 -0.84 5.68
N LEU A 16 5.54 -2.13 6.01
CA LEU A 16 6.53 -3.13 5.62
C LEU A 16 6.56 -3.35 4.10
N LEU A 17 5.41 -3.36 3.43
CA LEU A 17 5.34 -3.49 1.98
C LEU A 17 5.96 -2.28 1.28
N VAL A 18 5.63 -1.06 1.73
CA VAL A 18 6.24 0.17 1.20
C VAL A 18 7.75 0.16 1.44
N LYS A 19 8.19 -0.17 2.66
CA LYS A 19 9.62 -0.26 3.00
C LYS A 19 10.35 -1.30 2.15
N ALA A 20 9.74 -2.46 1.89
CA ALA A 20 10.31 -3.49 1.04
C ALA A 20 10.37 -3.05 -0.44
N GLY A 21 9.36 -2.32 -0.93
CA GLY A 21 9.32 -1.78 -2.29
C GLY A 21 10.34 -0.69 -2.55
N VAL A 22 10.58 0.18 -1.56
CA VAL A 22 11.62 1.22 -1.62
C VAL A 22 13.01 0.61 -1.40
N GLY A 23 13.13 -0.39 -0.52
CA GLY A 23 14.42 -0.98 -0.15
C GLY A 23 15.40 0.05 0.40
N ASN A 24 16.69 -0.14 0.13
CA ASN A 24 17.76 0.79 0.58
C ASN A 24 18.06 1.93 -0.41
N ASN A 25 17.41 1.98 -1.58
CA ASN A 25 17.69 2.96 -2.61
C ASN A 25 16.49 3.88 -2.80
N ALA A 26 16.65 5.17 -2.49
CA ALA A 26 15.59 6.17 -2.66
C ALA A 26 15.02 6.22 -4.10
N LEU A 27 15.84 5.88 -5.11
CA LEU A 27 15.41 5.79 -6.51
C LEU A 27 14.36 4.71 -6.78
N ASN A 28 14.33 3.62 -5.99
CA ASN A 28 13.29 2.61 -6.11
C ASN A 28 11.93 3.12 -5.60
N GLY A 29 11.91 4.16 -4.76
CA GLY A 29 10.69 4.83 -4.32
C GLY A 29 10.25 5.99 -5.21
N LEU A 30 10.95 6.27 -6.33
CA LEU A 30 10.70 7.46 -7.15
C LEU A 30 9.25 7.59 -7.62
N TYR A 31 8.56 6.47 -7.86
CA TYR A 31 7.17 6.48 -8.30
C TYR A 31 6.16 6.96 -7.24
N PHE A 32 6.56 7.07 -5.97
CA PHE A 32 5.75 7.69 -4.90
C PHE A 32 5.87 9.22 -4.86
N TYR A 33 6.90 9.79 -5.50
CA TYR A 33 7.14 11.23 -5.47
C TYR A 33 6.24 12.00 -6.45
N PRO A 34 6.00 13.31 -6.22
CA PRO A 34 5.31 14.17 -7.17
C PRO A 34 5.99 14.19 -8.55
N LYS A 35 5.19 14.31 -9.62
CA LYS A 35 5.70 14.35 -11.01
C LYS A 35 6.89 15.30 -11.22
N PRO A 36 6.92 16.53 -10.66
CA PRO A 36 8.08 17.43 -10.84
C PRO A 36 9.40 16.85 -10.34
N VAL A 37 9.38 16.07 -9.26
CA VAL A 37 10.58 15.41 -8.72
C VAL A 37 11.01 14.26 -9.63
N GLN A 38 10.05 13.49 -10.14
CA GLN A 38 10.33 12.40 -11.09
C GLN A 38 11.00 12.92 -12.37
N GLU A 39 10.43 13.96 -12.97
CA GLU A 39 10.96 14.61 -14.18
C GLU A 39 12.39 15.13 -13.97
N ARG A 40 12.68 15.69 -12.80
CA ARG A 40 14.05 16.11 -12.44
C ARG A 40 15.02 14.94 -12.40
N VAL A 41 14.64 13.81 -11.79
CA VAL A 41 15.48 12.60 -11.74
C VAL A 41 15.70 12.00 -13.13
N TYR A 42 14.67 12.00 -13.99
CA TYR A 42 14.81 11.57 -15.38
C TYR A 42 15.72 12.50 -16.19
N SER A 43 15.59 13.82 -16.01
CA SER A 43 16.44 14.82 -16.71
C SER A 43 17.92 14.72 -16.34
N LEU A 44 18.22 14.25 -15.12
CA LEU A 44 19.57 14.01 -14.64
C LEU A 44 20.14 12.65 -15.10
N GLY A 45 19.38 11.84 -15.84
CA GLY A 45 19.79 10.51 -16.29
C GLY A 45 19.96 9.48 -15.18
N LEU A 46 19.44 9.76 -13.98
CA LEU A 46 19.60 8.91 -12.79
C LEU A 46 18.62 7.73 -12.76
N ALA A 47 17.54 7.82 -13.53
CA ALA A 47 16.56 6.75 -13.69
C ALA A 47 15.94 6.79 -15.08
N ASP A 48 15.48 5.63 -15.55
CA ASP A 48 14.78 5.49 -16.81
C ASP A 48 13.25 5.44 -16.60
N ARG A 49 12.49 6.16 -17.44
CA ARG A 49 11.03 6.27 -17.31
C ARG A 49 10.35 4.93 -17.49
N GLU A 50 10.75 4.15 -18.49
CA GLU A 50 10.11 2.87 -18.80
C GLU A 50 10.36 1.86 -17.67
N THR A 51 11.59 1.83 -17.17
CA THR A 51 11.99 0.96 -16.07
C THR A 51 11.26 1.30 -14.77
N VAL A 52 11.14 2.59 -14.43
CA VAL A 52 10.38 3.04 -13.24
C VAL A 52 8.89 2.77 -13.40
N ALA A 53 8.31 2.99 -14.58
CA ALA A 53 6.90 2.71 -14.83
C ALA A 53 6.59 1.20 -14.72
N LYS A 54 7.44 0.34 -15.26
CA LYS A 54 7.30 -1.13 -15.16
C LYS A 54 7.40 -1.60 -13.71
N LYS A 55 8.41 -1.12 -12.97
CA LYS A 55 8.57 -1.41 -11.52
C LYS A 55 7.38 -0.92 -10.70
N LYS A 56 6.91 0.31 -10.95
CA LYS A 56 5.70 0.87 -10.31
C LYS A 56 4.51 -0.05 -10.52
N LYS A 57 4.24 -0.47 -11.76
CA LYS A 57 3.10 -1.33 -12.09
C LYS A 57 3.19 -2.68 -11.36
N GLN A 58 4.35 -3.33 -11.40
CA GLN A 58 4.57 -4.61 -10.71
C GLN A 58 4.38 -4.48 -9.20
N PHE A 59 4.99 -3.47 -8.59
CA PHE A 59 4.84 -3.20 -7.17
C PHE A 59 3.40 -2.91 -6.80
N MET A 60 2.71 -2.06 -7.55
CA MET A 60 1.32 -1.66 -7.28
C MET A 60 0.36 -2.85 -7.38
N ILE A 61 0.55 -3.73 -8.37
CA ILE A 61 -0.25 -4.97 -8.48
C ILE A 61 -0.02 -5.87 -7.26
N LEU A 62 1.24 -6.12 -6.91
CA LEU A 62 1.58 -6.96 -5.76
C LEU A 62 1.04 -6.37 -4.45
N PHE A 63 1.20 -5.06 -4.28
CA PHE A 63 0.75 -4.31 -3.12
C PHE A 63 -0.78 -4.42 -2.96
N VAL A 64 -1.53 -4.14 -4.02
CA VAL A 64 -3.01 -4.23 -4.00
C VAL A 64 -3.45 -5.67 -3.70
N LEU A 65 -2.82 -6.68 -4.30
CA LEU A 65 -3.16 -8.08 -4.04
C LEU A 65 -2.94 -8.46 -2.58
N ILE A 66 -1.78 -8.13 -2.00
CA ILE A 66 -1.47 -8.47 -0.60
C ILE A 66 -2.42 -7.75 0.35
N MET A 67 -2.65 -6.45 0.14
CA MET A 67 -3.55 -5.66 0.98
C MET A 67 -4.99 -6.13 0.90
N ALA A 68 -5.48 -6.49 -0.30
CA ALA A 68 -6.81 -7.05 -0.49
C ALA A 68 -6.95 -8.42 0.20
N CYS A 69 -5.96 -9.30 0.05
CA CYS A 69 -5.93 -10.59 0.73
C CYS A 69 -5.94 -10.44 2.25
N ALA A 70 -5.16 -9.51 2.79
CA ALA A 70 -5.14 -9.22 4.23
C ALA A 70 -6.51 -8.74 4.73
N LEU A 71 -7.16 -7.84 3.98
CA LEU A 71 -8.50 -7.36 4.33
C LEU A 71 -9.54 -8.48 4.32
N ILE A 72 -9.54 -9.33 3.29
CA ILE A 72 -10.42 -10.51 3.20
C ILE A 72 -10.17 -11.47 4.38
N LEU A 73 -8.91 -11.71 4.73
CA LEU A 73 -8.53 -12.58 5.84
C LEU A 73 -9.04 -12.03 7.17
N ILE A 74 -8.94 -10.71 7.40
CA ILE A 74 -9.47 -10.05 8.60
C ILE A 74 -10.99 -10.20 8.68
N LEU A 75 -11.71 -10.01 7.56
CA LEU A 75 -13.16 -10.23 7.51
C LEU A 75 -13.53 -11.69 7.82
N TYR A 76 -12.74 -12.65 7.32
CA TYR A 76 -12.92 -14.07 7.58
C TYR A 76 -12.66 -14.44 9.05
N ILE A 77 -11.56 -13.96 9.64
CA ILE A 77 -11.20 -14.17 11.06
C ILE A 77 -12.26 -13.55 11.99
N ASN A 78 -12.89 -12.46 11.57
CA ASN A 78 -14.01 -11.85 12.30
C ASN A 78 -15.37 -12.50 12.02
N GLN A 79 -15.41 -13.58 11.24
CA GLN A 79 -16.60 -14.36 10.93
C GLN A 79 -17.76 -13.48 10.43
N VAL A 80 -17.44 -12.48 9.61
CA VAL A 80 -18.41 -11.51 9.13
C VAL A 80 -19.28 -12.14 8.04
N ARG A 81 -20.51 -12.51 8.39
CA ARG A 81 -21.44 -13.20 7.47
C ARG A 81 -22.41 -12.29 6.73
N THR A 82 -22.45 -10.99 7.07
CA THR A 82 -23.40 -10.04 6.49
C THR A 82 -22.66 -8.97 5.70
N PHE A 83 -23.14 -8.70 4.48
CA PHE A 83 -22.56 -7.69 3.59
C PHE A 83 -22.37 -6.33 4.28
N ARG A 84 -23.40 -5.82 4.98
CA ARG A 84 -23.32 -4.52 5.67
C ARG A 84 -22.18 -4.46 6.69
N LYS A 85 -21.98 -5.54 7.46
CA LYS A 85 -20.89 -5.60 8.45
C LYS A 85 -19.53 -5.68 7.75
N ALA A 86 -19.43 -6.46 6.67
CA ALA A 86 -18.20 -6.57 5.90
C ALA A 86 -17.83 -5.23 5.26
N TYR A 87 -18.82 -4.53 4.72
CA TYR A 87 -18.66 -3.20 4.14
C TYR A 87 -18.16 -2.18 5.16
N VAL A 88 -18.85 -2.04 6.31
CA VAL A 88 -18.47 -1.08 7.35
C VAL A 88 -17.07 -1.39 7.90
N GLN A 89 -16.76 -2.67 8.12
CA GLN A 89 -15.45 -3.06 8.62
C GLN A 89 -14.37 -2.81 7.57
N ALA A 90 -14.59 -3.13 6.29
CA ALA A 90 -13.65 -2.83 5.22
C ALA A 90 -13.42 -1.32 5.09
N LEU A 91 -14.50 -0.54 5.10
CA LEU A 91 -14.44 0.92 5.05
C LEU A 91 -13.62 1.49 6.20
N LEU A 92 -13.84 1.02 7.44
CA LEU A 92 -13.05 1.45 8.59
C LEU A 92 -11.54 1.23 8.40
N PHE A 93 -11.14 0.06 7.89
CA PHE A 93 -9.72 -0.25 7.66
C PHE A 93 -9.11 0.63 6.56
N LEU A 94 -9.88 0.89 5.49
CA LEU A 94 -9.43 1.75 4.40
C LEU A 94 -9.33 3.21 4.83
N GLU A 95 -10.29 3.74 5.58
CA GLU A 95 -10.28 5.11 6.08
C GLU A 95 -9.13 5.35 7.06
N VAL A 96 -8.90 4.42 7.99
CA VAL A 96 -7.77 4.50 8.93
C VAL A 96 -6.44 4.43 8.19
N MET A 97 -6.32 3.56 7.18
CA MET A 97 -5.11 3.49 6.35
C MET A 97 -4.91 4.79 5.56
N ASN A 98 -5.97 5.34 4.98
CA ASN A 98 -5.90 6.60 4.24
C ASN A 98 -5.43 7.75 5.14
N TRP A 99 -5.94 7.81 6.37
CA TRP A 99 -5.47 8.79 7.36
C TRP A 99 -4.03 8.55 7.83
N TYR A 100 -3.60 7.28 7.90
CA TYR A 100 -2.22 6.91 8.26
C TYR A 100 -1.20 7.25 7.16
N ASP A 101 -1.56 7.05 5.89
CA ASP A 101 -0.69 7.34 4.74
C ASP A 101 -0.48 8.85 4.54
N GLY A 102 -1.50 9.66 4.86
CA GLY A 102 -1.42 11.13 4.90
C GLY A 102 -2.17 11.83 3.78
#